data_AF-A0A497ALF7-F1
#
_entry.id   AF-A0A497ALF7-F1
#
_cell.length_a   1.000
_cell.length_b   1.000
_cell.length_c   1.000
_cell.angle_alpha   90.00
_cell.angle_beta   90.00
_cell.angle_gamma   90.00
#
_symmetry.space_group_name_H-M   'P 1'
#
loop_
_entity.id
_entity.type
_entity.pdbx_description
1 polymer ?
#
loop_
_entity_poly.entity_id
_entity_poly.type
_entity_poly.pdbx_seq_one_letter_code
_entity_poly.pdbx_strand_id
1 'polypeptide(L)'
;MKKLFLVLTVVVVAVVGCTSSPTHSKPEAVVNAAMDAWNAGDVAALKALFADDAVACFPDWGEECTTGAEEIGVWIKELVAVNFSIEPESIEMEGDTVTVVAKVWADPTRELGVAPLVTTDVYTVQDGQITSQTSTLTEESAAKLMEAMVTAESMSVINAALDAWNTRDVAALKALYADNAVACFPDWGEECTTGAEEIGVWIEELVAVNFSIEPESIEMEG
;
A
#
# COMPACT_ATOMS: atom_id res chain seq x y z
N MET A 1 -85.18 -40.21 0.29
CA MET A 1 -84.21 -39.13 0.05
C MET A 1 -82.83 -39.61 0.48
N LYS A 2 -81.83 -39.44 -0.41
CA LYS A 2 -80.36 -39.55 -0.24
C LYS A 2 -79.75 -40.62 0.69
N LYS A 3 -79.12 -41.62 0.06
CA LYS A 3 -77.87 -42.25 0.52
C LYS A 3 -76.75 -41.19 0.47
N LEU A 4 -75.81 -41.18 1.41
CA LEU A 4 -74.36 -41.18 1.10
C LEU A 4 -73.51 -41.28 2.38
N PHE A 5 -72.64 -42.30 2.39
CA PHE A 5 -71.45 -42.42 3.23
C PHE A 5 -70.54 -41.21 3.04
N LEU A 6 -70.00 -40.66 4.12
CA LEU A 6 -68.94 -39.65 4.07
C LEU A 6 -67.64 -40.30 4.54
N VAL A 7 -66.82 -40.63 3.55
CA VAL A 7 -65.45 -41.12 3.68
C VAL A 7 -64.57 -39.96 4.18
N LEU A 8 -63.83 -40.20 5.25
CA LEU A 8 -62.88 -39.25 5.83
C LEU A 8 -61.58 -39.31 5.02
N THR A 9 -61.41 -38.40 4.06
CA THR A 9 -60.18 -38.29 3.25
C THR A 9 -59.16 -37.44 4.00
N VAL A 10 -58.07 -38.06 4.44
CA VAL A 10 -56.89 -37.37 4.98
C VAL A 10 -56.16 -36.70 3.81
N VAL A 11 -56.10 -35.36 3.83
CA VAL A 11 -55.29 -34.58 2.88
C VAL A 11 -53.86 -34.52 3.43
N VAL A 12 -52.96 -35.25 2.80
CA VAL A 12 -51.51 -35.07 2.97
C VAL A 12 -51.10 -33.88 2.11
N VAL A 13 -50.85 -32.73 2.73
CA VAL A 13 -50.23 -31.58 2.07
C VAL A 13 -48.73 -31.86 1.97
N ALA A 14 -48.27 -32.26 0.79
CA ALA A 14 -46.85 -32.28 0.48
C ALA A 14 -46.37 -30.82 0.35
N VAL A 15 -45.74 -30.30 1.39
CA VAL A 15 -44.98 -29.05 1.31
C VAL A 15 -43.73 -29.37 0.49
N VAL A 16 -43.80 -29.13 -0.81
CA VAL A 16 -42.61 -29.07 -1.67
C VAL A 16 -41.88 -27.79 -1.27
N GLY A 17 -40.98 -27.92 -0.30
CA GLY A 17 -40.00 -26.88 -0.01
C GLY A 17 -39.08 -26.77 -1.20
N CYS A 18 -39.23 -25.70 -1.98
CA CYS A 18 -38.16 -25.25 -2.86
C CYS A 18 -36.98 -24.89 -1.96
N THR A 19 -36.01 -25.79 -1.85
CA THR A 19 -34.68 -25.45 -1.35
C THR A 19 -34.07 -24.50 -2.38
N SER A 20 -34.19 -23.20 -2.16
CA SER A 20 -33.28 -22.23 -2.76
C SER A 20 -31.90 -22.59 -2.26
N SER A 21 -31.08 -23.22 -3.11
CA SER A 21 -29.63 -23.23 -2.87
C SER A 21 -29.18 -21.80 -2.63
N PRO A 22 -28.23 -21.54 -1.71
CA PRO A 22 -27.61 -20.23 -1.64
C PRO A 22 -27.15 -19.91 -3.06
N THR A 23 -27.45 -18.71 -3.56
CA THR A 23 -26.87 -18.27 -4.83
C THR A 23 -25.44 -17.89 -4.49
N HIS A 24 -24.50 -18.84 -4.60
CA HIS A 24 -23.09 -18.52 -4.46
C HIS A 24 -22.77 -17.52 -5.56
N SER A 25 -22.40 -16.30 -5.18
CA SER A 25 -21.94 -15.28 -6.12
C SER A 25 -20.73 -15.83 -6.87
N LYS A 26 -20.67 -15.60 -8.18
CA LYS A 26 -19.50 -16.00 -8.97
C LYS A 26 -18.27 -15.24 -8.45
N PRO A 27 -17.07 -15.87 -8.39
CA PRO A 27 -15.84 -15.21 -7.94
C PRO A 27 -15.59 -13.84 -8.57
N GLU A 28 -15.77 -13.73 -9.89
CA GLU A 28 -15.67 -12.48 -10.65
C GLU A 28 -16.57 -11.36 -10.09
N ALA A 29 -17.81 -11.69 -9.73
CA ALA A 29 -18.76 -10.70 -9.22
C ALA A 29 -18.35 -10.18 -7.83
N VAL A 30 -17.78 -11.05 -6.99
CA VAL A 30 -17.26 -10.69 -5.67
C VAL A 30 -16.05 -9.77 -5.80
N VAL A 31 -15.11 -10.11 -6.68
CA VAL A 31 -13.90 -9.30 -6.92
C VAL A 31 -14.25 -7.97 -7.57
N ASN A 32 -15.14 -7.92 -8.56
CA ASN A 32 -15.61 -6.66 -9.14
C ASN A 32 -16.30 -5.78 -8.10
N ALA A 33 -17.12 -6.35 -7.21
CA ALA A 33 -17.73 -5.61 -6.12
C ALA A 33 -16.68 -5.04 -5.14
N ALA A 34 -15.57 -5.76 -4.92
CA ALA A 34 -14.46 -5.24 -4.12
C ALA A 34 -13.78 -4.05 -4.82
N MET A 35 -13.55 -4.12 -6.14
CA MET A 35 -12.98 -2.99 -6.90
C MET A 35 -13.87 -1.75 -6.85
N ASP A 36 -15.17 -1.92 -7.03
CA ASP A 36 -16.14 -0.83 -6.91
C ASP A 36 -16.13 -0.23 -5.51
N ALA A 37 -16.06 -1.07 -4.47
CA ALA A 37 -16.03 -0.63 -3.08
C ALA A 37 -14.71 0.08 -2.71
N TRP A 38 -13.56 -0.35 -3.25
CA TRP A 38 -12.29 0.38 -3.14
C TRP A 38 -12.39 1.78 -3.71
N ASN A 39 -12.86 1.90 -4.96
CA ASN A 39 -12.98 3.19 -5.63
C ASN A 39 -14.05 4.10 -5.02
N ALA A 40 -15.05 3.53 -4.34
CA ALA A 40 -16.05 4.27 -3.57
C ALA A 40 -15.57 4.67 -2.16
N GLY A 41 -14.43 4.13 -1.69
CA GLY A 41 -14.01 4.25 -0.29
C GLY A 41 -14.98 3.60 0.70
N ASP A 42 -15.76 2.61 0.26
CA ASP A 42 -16.80 1.97 1.08
C ASP A 42 -16.20 0.85 1.94
N VAL A 43 -15.68 1.25 3.10
CA VAL A 43 -15.11 0.35 4.11
C VAL A 43 -16.10 -0.74 4.53
N ALA A 44 -17.39 -0.41 4.65
CA ALA A 44 -18.38 -1.37 5.13
C ALA A 44 -18.67 -2.44 4.07
N ALA A 45 -18.80 -2.03 2.81
CA ALA A 45 -18.95 -2.94 1.69
C ALA A 45 -17.72 -3.84 1.52
N LEU A 46 -16.50 -3.27 1.55
CA LEU A 46 -15.25 -4.05 1.47
C LEU A 46 -15.19 -5.10 2.57
N LYS A 47 -15.40 -4.71 3.83
CA LYS A 47 -15.36 -5.64 4.96
C LYS A 47 -16.36 -6.79 4.83
N ALA A 48 -17.55 -6.54 4.28
CA ALA A 48 -18.58 -7.56 4.09
C ALA A 48 -18.22 -8.60 3.02
N LEU A 49 -17.25 -8.30 2.14
CA LEU A 49 -16.80 -9.22 1.10
C LEU A 49 -15.74 -10.20 1.58
N PHE A 50 -15.04 -9.93 2.69
CA PHE A 50 -14.07 -10.86 3.27
C PHE A 50 -14.75 -11.87 4.21
N ALA A 51 -14.24 -13.09 4.24
CA ALA A 51 -14.61 -14.08 5.24
C ALA A 51 -14.07 -13.69 6.64
N ASP A 52 -14.71 -14.19 7.69
CA ASP A 52 -14.34 -13.86 9.08
C ASP A 52 -12.88 -14.24 9.42
N ASP A 53 -12.37 -15.30 8.81
CA ASP A 53 -11.03 -15.85 8.94
C ASP A 53 -10.13 -15.62 7.71
N ALA A 54 -10.50 -14.68 6.85
CA ALA A 54 -9.75 -14.39 5.64
C ALA A 54 -8.30 -13.95 5.92
N VAL A 55 -7.42 -14.16 4.95
CA VAL A 55 -6.01 -13.76 5.02
C VAL A 55 -5.66 -12.78 3.90
N ALA A 56 -5.04 -11.65 4.22
CA ALA A 56 -4.58 -10.66 3.25
C ALA A 56 -3.06 -10.44 3.38
N CYS A 57 -2.32 -10.62 2.29
CA CYS A 57 -0.85 -10.56 2.26
C CYS A 57 -0.35 -9.48 1.28
N PHE A 58 0.62 -8.67 1.74
CA PHE A 58 1.21 -7.56 0.98
C PHE A 58 2.75 -7.58 1.09
N PRO A 59 3.42 -8.62 0.53
CA PRO A 59 4.85 -8.85 0.75
C PRO A 59 5.76 -7.67 0.37
N ASP A 60 5.37 -6.85 -0.60
CA ASP A 60 6.15 -5.67 -1.01
C ASP A 60 5.99 -4.46 -0.08
N TRP A 61 5.02 -4.51 0.84
CA TRP A 61 4.68 -3.43 1.78
C TRP A 61 4.94 -3.82 3.25
N GLY A 62 5.33 -5.08 3.51
CA GLY A 62 5.63 -5.60 4.84
C GLY A 62 5.71 -7.14 4.84
N GLU A 63 6.33 -7.70 5.89
CA GLU A 63 6.56 -9.16 5.96
C GLU A 63 5.36 -9.97 6.49
N GLU A 64 4.35 -9.33 7.11
CA GLU A 64 3.26 -10.02 7.79
C GLU A 64 1.93 -9.96 7.02
N CYS A 65 1.30 -11.12 6.81
CA CYS A 65 -0.08 -11.19 6.36
C CYS A 65 -1.03 -10.82 7.52
N THR A 66 -2.09 -10.09 7.20
CA THR A 66 -3.18 -9.76 8.12
C THR A 66 -4.22 -10.88 8.11
N THR A 67 -4.69 -11.32 9.27
CA THR A 67 -5.67 -12.43 9.38
C THR A 67 -6.92 -12.01 10.14
N GLY A 68 -8.07 -12.33 9.57
CA GLY A 68 -9.39 -12.11 10.16
C GLY A 68 -10.00 -10.76 9.80
N ALA A 69 -11.33 -10.73 9.71
CA ALA A 69 -12.09 -9.59 9.20
C ALA A 69 -11.96 -8.29 10.04
N GLU A 70 -11.56 -8.39 11.30
CA GLU A 70 -11.33 -7.21 12.14
C GLU A 70 -10.05 -6.48 11.74
N GLU A 71 -8.92 -7.19 11.68
CA GLU A 71 -7.62 -6.62 11.31
C GLU A 71 -7.60 -6.19 9.84
N ILE A 72 -8.14 -7.01 8.93
CA ILE A 72 -8.33 -6.63 7.52
C ILE A 72 -9.18 -5.36 7.43
N GLY A 73 -10.19 -5.22 8.30
CA GLY A 73 -11.01 -4.03 8.38
C GLY A 73 -10.30 -2.77 8.90
N VAL A 74 -9.21 -2.90 9.66
CA VAL A 74 -8.35 -1.77 10.04
C VAL A 74 -7.52 -1.35 8.83
N TRP A 75 -6.86 -2.32 8.18
CA TRP A 75 -6.07 -2.08 6.98
C TRP A 75 -6.88 -1.41 5.85
N ILE A 76 -8.12 -1.87 5.60
CA ILE A 76 -9.01 -1.24 4.62
C ILE A 76 -9.23 0.25 4.94
N LYS A 77 -9.42 0.60 6.22
CA LYS A 77 -9.62 2.00 6.61
C LYS A 77 -8.37 2.84 6.37
N GLU A 78 -7.20 2.28 6.62
CA GLU A 78 -5.93 2.95 6.40
C GLU A 78 -5.72 3.26 4.92
N LEU A 79 -5.99 2.30 4.02
CA LEU A 79 -5.93 2.53 2.58
C LEU A 79 -6.96 3.55 2.09
N VAL A 80 -8.21 3.47 2.57
CA VAL A 80 -9.23 4.47 2.22
C VAL A 80 -8.83 5.87 2.73
N ALA A 81 -8.21 5.97 3.90
CA ALA A 81 -7.76 7.24 4.47
C ALA A 81 -6.66 7.92 3.65
N VAL A 82 -5.87 7.16 2.88
CA VAL A 82 -4.86 7.66 1.95
C VAL A 82 -5.35 7.73 0.50
N ASN A 83 -6.67 7.80 0.30
CA ASN A 83 -7.33 7.92 -1.01
C ASN A 83 -6.87 6.85 -2.01
N PHE A 84 -6.81 5.60 -1.54
CA PHE A 84 -6.53 4.45 -2.40
C PHE A 84 -7.56 4.34 -3.53
N SER A 85 -7.10 4.07 -4.74
CA SER A 85 -7.95 3.77 -5.90
C SER A 85 -7.29 2.73 -6.79
N ILE A 86 -8.12 1.97 -7.51
CA ILE A 86 -7.68 0.82 -8.33
C ILE A 86 -8.36 0.83 -9.71
N GLU A 87 -7.58 0.59 -10.75
CA GLU A 87 -8.04 0.45 -12.14
C GLU A 87 -7.56 -0.90 -12.69
N PRO A 88 -8.45 -1.92 -12.78
CA PRO A 88 -8.10 -3.21 -13.35
C PRO A 88 -7.74 -3.11 -14.83
N GLU A 89 -6.61 -3.67 -15.21
CA GLU A 89 -6.16 -3.81 -16.61
C GLU A 89 -6.52 -5.18 -17.18
N SER A 90 -6.45 -6.22 -16.35
CA SER A 90 -6.90 -7.57 -16.70
C SER A 90 -7.50 -8.28 -15.50
N ILE A 91 -8.45 -9.18 -15.77
CA ILE A 91 -9.05 -10.08 -14.79
C ILE A 91 -9.08 -11.48 -15.42
N GLU A 92 -8.42 -12.43 -14.79
CA GLU A 92 -8.35 -13.83 -15.20
C GLU A 92 -8.93 -14.72 -14.11
N MET A 93 -9.60 -15.80 -14.52
CA MET A 93 -10.27 -16.72 -13.60
C MET A 93 -9.81 -18.16 -13.81
N GLU A 94 -9.50 -18.82 -12.70
CA GLU A 94 -9.25 -20.26 -12.64
C GLU A 94 -9.96 -20.87 -11.43
N GLY A 95 -11.18 -21.39 -11.67
CA GLY A 95 -12.02 -21.93 -10.61
C GLY A 95 -12.46 -20.86 -9.61
N ASP A 96 -12.05 -21.01 -8.36
CA ASP A 96 -12.32 -20.08 -7.25
C ASP A 96 -11.24 -18.98 -7.13
N THR A 97 -10.20 -19.04 -7.96
CA THR A 97 -9.11 -18.07 -7.98
C THR A 97 -9.35 -17.02 -9.05
N VAL A 98 -9.16 -15.76 -8.68
CA VAL A 98 -9.23 -14.60 -9.58
C VAL A 98 -7.89 -13.87 -9.50
N THR A 99 -7.24 -13.72 -10.65
CA THR A 99 -6.01 -12.92 -10.77
C THR A 99 -6.35 -11.61 -11.45
N VAL A 100 -5.94 -10.49 -10.85
CA VAL A 100 -6.16 -9.14 -11.36
C VAL A 100 -4.81 -8.47 -11.54
N VAL A 101 -4.55 -7.93 -12.73
CA VAL A 101 -3.47 -6.95 -12.91
C VAL A 101 -4.12 -5.58 -12.91
N ALA A 102 -3.64 -4.67 -12.07
CA ALA A 102 -4.26 -3.37 -11.90
C ALA A 102 -3.25 -2.25 -11.70
N LYS A 103 -3.62 -1.04 -12.12
CA LYS A 103 -2.98 0.18 -11.67
C LYS A 103 -3.58 0.60 -10.33
N VAL A 104 -2.73 1.01 -9.41
CA VAL A 104 -3.13 1.48 -8.08
C VAL A 104 -2.52 2.84 -7.80
N TRP A 105 -3.26 3.66 -7.06
CA TRP A 105 -2.82 4.97 -6.58
C TRP A 105 -3.16 5.09 -5.11
N ALA A 106 -2.29 5.77 -4.37
CA ALA A 106 -2.53 6.23 -3.01
C ALA A 106 -1.78 7.55 -2.82
N ASP A 107 -2.17 8.36 -1.84
CA ASP A 107 -1.52 9.66 -1.63
C ASP A 107 -0.01 9.57 -1.43
N PRO A 108 0.55 8.63 -0.63
CA PRO A 108 2.00 8.48 -0.50
C PRO A 108 2.71 8.24 -1.84
N THR A 109 2.13 7.44 -2.74
CA THR A 109 2.74 7.19 -4.05
C THR A 109 2.56 8.36 -5.02
N ARG A 110 1.50 9.17 -4.86
CA ARG A 110 1.31 10.43 -5.59
C ARG A 110 2.31 11.49 -5.14
N GLU A 111 2.51 11.64 -3.84
CA GLU A 111 3.45 12.58 -3.22
C GLU A 111 4.89 12.27 -3.62
N LEU A 112 5.24 10.98 -3.73
CA LEU A 112 6.54 10.52 -4.25
C LEU A 112 6.68 10.66 -5.77
N GLY A 113 5.64 11.05 -6.50
CA GLY A 113 5.65 11.15 -7.97
C GLY A 113 5.70 9.80 -8.70
N VAL A 114 5.47 8.69 -8.00
CA VAL A 114 5.59 7.33 -8.57
C VAL A 114 4.26 6.68 -8.92
N ALA A 115 3.13 7.28 -8.58
CA ALA A 115 1.83 6.76 -8.98
C ALA A 115 1.59 6.88 -10.51
N PRO A 116 0.83 5.96 -11.14
CA PRO A 116 0.40 4.68 -10.57
C PRO A 116 1.55 3.71 -10.37
N LEU A 117 1.35 2.80 -9.41
CA LEU A 117 2.06 1.52 -9.37
C LEU A 117 1.18 0.45 -10.00
N VAL A 118 1.77 -0.64 -10.48
CA VAL A 118 1.06 -1.79 -11.04
C VAL A 118 1.17 -2.96 -10.08
N THR A 119 0.04 -3.57 -9.75
CA THR A 119 -0.06 -4.76 -8.89
C THR A 119 -0.51 -5.98 -9.67
N THR A 120 -0.10 -7.16 -9.20
CA THR A 120 -0.76 -8.43 -9.43
C THR A 120 -1.43 -8.88 -8.15
N ASP A 121 -2.76 -8.90 -8.16
CA ASP A 121 -3.60 -9.29 -7.05
C ASP A 121 -4.18 -10.68 -7.32
N VAL A 122 -4.04 -11.60 -6.36
CA VAL A 122 -4.60 -12.94 -6.43
C VAL A 122 -5.61 -13.09 -5.30
N TYR A 123 -6.86 -13.32 -5.68
CA TYR A 123 -7.98 -13.54 -4.76
C TYR A 123 -8.41 -15.00 -4.83
N THR A 124 -8.76 -15.59 -3.69
CA THR A 124 -9.53 -16.84 -3.62
C THR A 124 -10.90 -16.52 -3.04
N VAL A 125 -11.94 -16.93 -3.75
CA VAL A 125 -13.33 -16.66 -3.38
C VAL A 125 -14.07 -17.98 -3.15
N GLN A 126 -14.58 -18.18 -1.94
CA GLN A 126 -15.37 -19.34 -1.57
C GLN A 126 -16.65 -18.87 -0.89
N ASP A 127 -17.77 -19.56 -1.17
CA ASP A 127 -19.08 -19.24 -0.60
C ASP A 127 -19.52 -17.77 -0.77
N GLY A 128 -19.02 -17.12 -1.83
CA GLY A 128 -19.32 -15.71 -2.14
C GLY A 128 -18.51 -14.70 -1.32
N GLN A 129 -17.46 -15.14 -0.60
CA GLN A 129 -16.57 -14.29 0.18
C GLN A 129 -15.11 -14.50 -0.22
N ILE A 130 -14.29 -13.47 -0.06
CA ILE A 130 -12.84 -13.52 -0.24
C ILE A 130 -12.24 -14.21 0.99
N THR A 131 -11.66 -15.39 0.80
CA THR A 131 -10.96 -16.15 1.85
C THR A 131 -9.47 -15.83 1.88
N SER A 132 -8.89 -15.45 0.74
CA SER A 132 -7.52 -14.94 0.71
C SER A 132 -7.31 -13.88 -0.37
N GLN A 133 -6.42 -12.94 -0.08
CA GLN A 133 -5.90 -11.96 -1.02
C GLN A 133 -4.38 -11.88 -0.88
N THR A 134 -3.67 -11.90 -2.00
CA THR A 134 -2.26 -11.51 -2.06
C THR A 134 -2.12 -10.41 -3.10
N SER A 135 -1.50 -9.29 -2.72
CA SER A 135 -1.19 -8.20 -3.65
C SER A 135 0.31 -8.03 -3.74
N THR A 136 0.84 -8.06 -4.96
CA THR A 136 2.27 -7.91 -5.24
C THR A 136 2.49 -6.80 -6.24
N LEU A 137 3.54 -5.99 -6.08
CA LEU A 137 3.99 -5.06 -7.11
C LEU A 137 4.62 -5.83 -8.27
N THR A 138 4.43 -5.34 -9.49
CA THR A 138 5.27 -5.78 -10.61
C THR A 138 6.73 -5.36 -10.35
N GLU A 139 7.69 -6.07 -10.94
CA GLU A 139 9.12 -5.75 -10.79
C GLU A 139 9.42 -4.29 -11.13
N GLU A 140 8.82 -3.77 -12.21
CA GLU A 140 8.96 -2.37 -12.61
C GLU A 140 8.43 -1.41 -11.54
N SER A 141 7.26 -1.70 -10.96
CA SER A 141 6.66 -0.83 -9.94
C SER A 141 7.39 -0.91 -8.60
N ALA A 142 7.87 -2.09 -8.23
CA ALA A 142 8.71 -2.28 -7.05
C ALA A 142 10.04 -1.51 -7.18
N ALA A 143 10.70 -1.59 -8.34
CA ALA A 143 11.92 -0.83 -8.61
C ALA A 143 11.66 0.69 -8.55
N LYS A 144 10.59 1.17 -9.18
CA LYS A 144 10.19 2.58 -9.16
C LYS A 144 9.94 3.09 -7.73
N LEU A 145 9.23 2.31 -6.92
CA LEU A 145 8.96 2.67 -5.53
C LEU A 145 10.25 2.70 -4.71
N MET A 146 11.11 1.69 -4.83
CA MET A 146 12.38 1.63 -4.13
C MET A 146 13.29 2.82 -4.49
N GLU A 147 13.42 3.16 -5.77
CA GLU A 147 14.22 4.30 -6.23
C GLU A 147 13.71 5.63 -5.67
N ALA A 148 12.39 5.83 -5.66
CA ALA A 148 11.80 7.05 -5.10
C ALA A 148 11.98 7.14 -3.58
N MET A 149 11.89 6.01 -2.85
CA MET A 149 12.15 5.98 -1.42
C MET A 149 13.61 6.32 -1.08
N VAL A 150 14.58 5.77 -1.83
CA VAL A 150 16.00 6.09 -1.66
C VAL A 150 16.27 7.57 -1.97
N THR A 151 15.64 8.10 -3.02
CA THR A 151 15.75 9.52 -3.37
C THR A 151 15.15 10.41 -2.28
N ALA A 152 13.97 10.07 -1.77
CA ALA A 152 13.30 10.81 -0.70
C ALA A 152 14.10 10.80 0.60
N GLU A 153 14.68 9.66 0.98
CA GLU A 153 15.58 9.54 2.14
C GLU A 153 16.84 10.40 1.95
N SER A 154 17.47 10.33 0.77
CA SER A 154 18.64 11.15 0.45
C SER A 154 18.33 12.65 0.54
N MET A 155 17.19 13.07 0.00
CA MET A 155 16.74 14.47 0.09
C MET A 155 16.42 14.90 1.51
N SER A 156 15.90 14.00 2.36
CA SER A 156 15.68 14.26 3.78
C SER A 156 17.01 14.57 4.50
N VAL A 157 18.05 13.77 4.24
CA VAL A 157 19.41 13.99 4.80
C VAL A 157 19.99 15.32 4.31
N ILE A 158 19.86 15.64 3.02
CA ILE A 158 20.33 16.91 2.45
C ILE A 158 19.60 18.10 3.09
N ASN A 159 18.28 18.04 3.21
CA ASN A 159 17.50 19.11 3.81
C ASN A 159 17.84 19.30 5.29
N ALA A 160 18.07 18.22 6.04
CA ALA A 160 18.54 18.28 7.42
C ALA A 160 19.92 18.94 7.50
N ALA A 161 20.83 18.62 6.58
CA ALA A 161 22.14 19.27 6.51
C ALA A 161 22.03 20.76 6.21
N LEU A 162 21.19 21.16 5.25
CA LEU A 162 20.95 22.56 4.90
C LEU A 162 20.39 23.36 6.08
N ASP A 163 19.39 22.80 6.78
CA ASP A 163 18.83 23.44 7.98
C ASP A 163 19.87 23.55 9.09
N ALA A 164 20.64 22.50 9.35
CA ALA A 164 21.69 22.51 10.37
C ALA A 164 22.82 23.50 10.05
N TRP A 165 23.21 23.65 8.78
CA TRP A 165 24.13 24.70 8.34
C TRP A 165 23.57 26.11 8.58
N ASN A 166 22.31 26.34 8.20
CA ASN A 166 21.68 27.66 8.30
C ASN A 166 21.34 28.07 9.75
N THR A 167 21.08 27.08 10.62
CA THR A 167 20.85 27.28 12.05
C THR A 167 22.14 27.21 12.88
N ARG A 168 23.27 26.86 12.25
CA ARG A 168 24.58 26.66 12.89
C ARG A 168 24.59 25.55 13.95
N ASP A 169 23.76 24.52 13.76
CA ASP A 169 23.71 23.36 14.64
C ASP A 169 24.84 22.36 14.31
N VAL A 170 26.01 22.59 14.94
CA VAL A 170 27.20 21.73 14.80
C VAL A 170 26.90 20.28 15.21
N ALA A 171 26.08 20.07 16.24
CA ALA A 171 25.80 18.71 16.72
C ALA A 171 24.96 17.95 15.71
N ALA A 172 23.93 18.59 15.14
CA ALA A 172 23.13 18.02 14.07
C ALA A 172 23.98 17.76 12.82
N LEU A 173 24.83 18.70 12.40
CA LEU A 173 25.72 18.50 11.25
C LEU A 173 26.63 17.30 11.44
N LYS A 174 27.31 17.17 12.59
CA LYS A 174 28.20 16.04 12.87
C LYS A 174 27.46 14.70 12.86
N ALA A 175 26.23 14.67 13.33
CA ALA A 175 25.42 13.46 13.37
C ALA A 175 25.02 12.93 11.98
N LEU A 176 25.07 13.77 10.94
CA LEU A 176 24.71 13.39 9.57
C LEU A 176 25.86 12.71 8.80
N TYR A 177 27.10 12.81 9.28
CA TYR A 177 28.25 12.20 8.61
C TYR A 177 28.57 10.81 9.18
N ALA A 178 28.64 9.82 8.30
CA ALA A 178 29.10 8.48 8.64
C ALA A 178 30.61 8.45 8.94
N ASP A 179 31.07 7.45 9.69
CA ASP A 179 32.48 7.29 10.08
C ASP A 179 33.44 7.19 8.88
N ASN A 180 32.95 6.74 7.73
CA ASN A 180 33.71 6.62 6.48
C ASN A 180 33.41 7.74 5.48
N ALA A 181 32.71 8.81 5.90
CA ALA A 181 32.36 9.90 5.01
C ALA A 181 33.60 10.59 4.46
N VAL A 182 33.49 11.09 3.23
CA VAL A 182 34.54 11.87 2.56
C VAL A 182 33.92 13.19 2.12
N ALA A 183 34.49 14.30 2.56
CA ALA A 183 34.08 15.65 2.15
C ALA A 183 35.17 16.28 1.28
N CYS A 184 34.83 16.65 0.04
CA CYS A 184 35.75 17.26 -0.91
C CYS A 184 35.26 18.65 -1.31
N PHE A 185 36.16 19.64 -1.31
CA PHE A 185 35.87 21.01 -1.75
C PHE A 185 36.79 21.40 -2.90
N PRO A 186 36.55 20.84 -4.11
CA PRO A 186 37.48 20.98 -5.23
C PRO A 186 37.69 22.44 -5.65
N ASP A 187 36.67 23.29 -5.48
CA ASP A 187 36.75 24.72 -5.82
C ASP A 187 37.61 25.54 -4.85
N TRP A 188 37.90 25.02 -3.66
CA TRP A 188 38.68 25.71 -2.62
C TRP A 188 40.13 25.19 -2.55
N GLY A 189 40.50 24.27 -3.45
CA GLY A 189 41.86 23.73 -3.57
C GLY A 189 42.29 22.83 -2.40
N GLU A 190 41.36 22.42 -1.53
CA GLU A 190 41.62 21.53 -0.41
C GLU A 190 41.56 20.05 -0.84
N GLU A 191 42.42 19.23 -0.23
CA GLU A 191 42.32 17.78 -0.30
C GLU A 191 41.03 17.31 0.39
N CYS A 192 40.45 16.21 -0.08
CA CYS A 192 39.28 15.64 0.57
C CYS A 192 39.59 15.24 2.02
N THR A 193 38.72 15.61 2.95
CA THR A 193 38.79 15.18 4.35
C THR A 193 38.02 13.88 4.52
N THR A 194 38.57 12.91 5.25
CA THR A 194 37.95 11.58 5.43
C THR A 194 37.70 11.31 6.91
N GLY A 195 36.49 10.87 7.23
CA GLY A 195 36.07 10.47 8.56
C GLY A 195 35.29 11.56 9.30
N ALA A 196 34.26 11.13 10.03
CA ALA A 196 33.33 12.03 10.71
C ALA A 196 34.00 12.96 11.74
N GLU A 197 35.08 12.52 12.38
CA GLU A 197 35.81 13.34 13.36
C GLU A 197 36.52 14.52 12.70
N GLU A 198 37.30 14.28 11.64
CA GLU A 198 38.04 15.32 10.91
C GLU A 198 37.09 16.28 10.20
N ILE A 199 36.05 15.76 9.55
CA ILE A 199 34.97 16.56 8.96
C ILE A 199 34.28 17.41 10.04
N GLY A 200 34.11 16.85 11.25
CA GLY A 200 33.53 17.54 12.39
C GLY A 200 34.35 18.74 12.87
N VAL A 201 35.68 18.66 12.83
CA VAL A 201 36.56 19.81 13.16
C VAL A 201 36.35 20.92 12.13
N TRP A 202 36.33 20.57 10.85
CA TRP A 202 36.11 21.52 9.76
C TRP A 202 34.71 22.20 9.84
N ILE A 203 33.66 21.45 10.18
CA ILE A 203 32.31 22.01 10.41
C ILE A 203 32.34 23.12 11.48
N GLU A 204 33.06 22.90 12.60
CA GLU A 204 33.17 23.91 13.66
C GLU A 204 33.83 25.20 13.17
N GLU A 205 34.86 25.09 12.32
CA GLU A 205 35.55 26.23 11.73
C GLU A 205 34.64 27.04 10.80
N LEU A 206 33.88 26.37 9.93
CA LEU A 206 32.94 27.04 9.03
C LEU A 206 31.78 27.71 9.76
N VAL A 207 31.22 27.05 10.77
CA VAL A 207 30.19 27.65 11.60
C VAL A 207 30.72 28.89 12.34
N ALA A 208 31.97 28.85 12.82
CA ALA A 208 32.60 29.99 13.50
C ALA A 208 32.77 31.22 12.60
N VAL A 209 32.88 31.05 11.27
CA VAL A 209 32.93 32.15 10.29
C VAL A 209 31.57 32.55 9.74
N ASN A 210 30.47 32.09 10.35
CA ASN A 210 29.08 32.36 9.93
C ASN A 210 28.76 31.90 8.51
N PHE A 211 29.37 30.80 8.06
CA PHE A 211 28.99 30.15 6.81
C PHE A 211 27.49 29.79 6.82
N SER A 212 26.83 29.96 5.67
CA SER A 212 25.43 29.60 5.44
C SER A 212 25.25 29.15 3.99
N ILE A 213 24.29 28.27 3.75
CA ILE A 213 24.00 27.74 2.41
C ILE A 213 22.66 28.30 1.94
N GLU A 214 22.70 29.09 0.87
CA GLU A 214 21.51 29.45 0.11
C GLU A 214 21.39 28.45 -1.06
N PRO A 215 20.39 27.55 -1.07
CA PRO A 215 20.18 26.70 -2.22
C PRO A 215 19.72 27.57 -3.40
N GLU A 216 20.57 27.73 -4.42
CA GLU A 216 20.05 28.04 -5.75
C GLU A 216 19.17 26.86 -6.17
N SER A 217 18.00 27.14 -6.76
CA SER A 217 16.98 26.15 -7.09
C SER A 217 17.61 24.89 -7.68
N ILE A 218 17.49 23.76 -6.96
CA ILE A 218 17.85 22.46 -7.50
C ILE A 218 16.83 22.19 -8.62
N GLU A 219 17.21 22.47 -9.87
CA GLU A 219 16.45 22.04 -11.04
C GLU A 219 16.54 20.52 -11.09
N MET A 220 15.51 19.85 -10.56
CA MET A 220 15.29 18.44 -10.81
C MET A 220 14.88 18.28 -12.27
N GLU A 221 15.83 17.93 -13.14
CA GLU A 221 15.45 17.40 -14.46
C GLU A 221 14.68 16.10 -14.24
N GLY A 222 13.40 16.12 -14.63
CA GLY A 222 12.44 15.01 -14.44
C GLY A 222 12.46 13.95 -15.52
#